data_AF-A0A9K3D458-F1
#
_entry.id   AF-A0A9K3D458-F1
#
_cell.length_a   1.000
_cell.length_b   1.000
_cell.length_c   1.000
_cell.angle_alpha   90.00
_cell.angle_beta   90.00
_cell.angle_gamma   90.00
#
_symmetry.space_group_name_H-M   'P 1'
#
loop_
_entity.id
_entity.type
_entity.pdbx_description
1 polymer ?
#
loop_
_entity_poly.entity_id
_entity_poly.type
_entity_poly.pdbx_seq_one_letter_code
_entity_poly.pdbx_strand_id
1 'polypeptide(L)'
;VGRAMVSTLVGVVADCDTEKGLIPEPVRATVRAMAPAHPVIEAEQYLDCMLEALGLACVCKEYRLPEFKELQDTYYVTTPIYYVNGVPHIGHVYSTMLADVCARWARLRGIYTNVVFQTGTDEHGQKVQQTAEGKGIHPKELADQISAQFKACFDAFEFSYDRFIRTTDADHLKTVHNLWNTLQEKGLIHKDKYEGWYCVSDEAFVTDRGVTDGMFEGKPCKVTVESNRPVIRIEEEGYMFKLSQFGDRLIDFFTKHPNVIEPAFRQREIIAFIKRGLRDLSISRPKAKITWGLPVPGDDDHVVSV
;
A
#
# COMPACT_ATOMS: atom_id res chain seq x y z
N VAL A 1 -22.46 -17.95 1.69
CA VAL A 1 -22.72 -16.49 1.75
C VAL A 1 -21.86 -15.71 0.76
N GLY A 2 -20.52 -15.85 0.77
CA GLY A 2 -19.63 -15.22 -0.25
C GLY A 2 -19.92 -15.63 -1.70
N ARG A 3 -20.03 -16.94 -1.97
CA ARG A 3 -20.49 -17.46 -3.29
C ARG A 3 -21.85 -16.93 -3.72
N ALA A 4 -22.77 -16.66 -2.78
CA ALA A 4 -24.08 -16.12 -3.10
C ALA A 4 -24.01 -14.62 -3.42
N MET A 5 -23.17 -13.82 -2.75
CA MET A 5 -22.97 -12.41 -3.08
C MET A 5 -22.30 -12.23 -4.44
N VAL A 6 -21.23 -12.98 -4.71
CA VAL A 6 -20.48 -12.89 -5.98
C VAL A 6 -21.30 -13.50 -7.12
N SER A 7 -21.98 -14.63 -6.91
CA SER A 7 -22.93 -15.17 -7.90
C SER A 7 -24.13 -14.25 -8.16
N THR A 8 -24.59 -13.49 -7.17
CA THR A 8 -25.68 -12.52 -7.38
C THR A 8 -25.17 -11.28 -8.13
N LEU A 9 -23.94 -10.81 -7.88
CA LEU A 9 -23.34 -9.69 -8.61
C LEU A 9 -22.88 -10.06 -10.03
N VAL A 10 -22.30 -11.25 -10.21
CA VAL A 10 -21.79 -11.75 -11.50
C VAL A 10 -22.92 -12.38 -12.33
N GLY A 11 -23.88 -13.07 -11.71
CA GLY A 11 -25.08 -13.59 -12.39
C GLY A 11 -26.02 -12.49 -12.88
N VAL A 12 -25.97 -11.30 -12.28
CA VAL A 12 -26.67 -10.10 -12.79
C VAL A 12 -25.95 -9.47 -13.99
N VAL A 13 -24.68 -9.82 -14.23
CA VAL A 13 -23.85 -9.24 -15.30
C VAL A 13 -23.66 -10.21 -16.49
N ALA A 14 -23.71 -11.52 -16.25
CA ALA A 14 -23.41 -12.55 -17.24
C ALA A 14 -24.57 -12.91 -18.21
N ASP A 15 -25.77 -12.36 -18.02
CA ASP A 15 -26.96 -12.67 -18.84
C ASP A 15 -27.48 -11.44 -19.63
N CYS A 16 -26.58 -10.53 -20.00
CA CYS A 16 -26.93 -9.29 -20.70
C CYS A 16 -26.72 -9.39 -22.21
N ASP A 17 -27.63 -10.11 -22.88
CA ASP A 17 -27.96 -9.88 -24.29
C ASP A 17 -28.86 -8.62 -24.37
N THR A 18 -28.33 -7.55 -24.95
CA THR A 18 -28.70 -6.15 -24.67
C THR A 18 -29.99 -5.65 -25.35
N GLU A 19 -30.80 -6.50 -25.99
CA GLU A 19 -31.97 -6.03 -26.74
C GLU A 19 -33.34 -6.56 -26.28
N LYS A 20 -33.42 -7.51 -25.35
CA LYS A 20 -34.70 -8.10 -24.91
C LYS A 20 -35.00 -7.90 -23.42
N GLY A 21 -35.29 -6.66 -23.02
CA GLY A 21 -36.25 -6.35 -21.94
C GLY A 21 -36.11 -7.03 -20.56
N LEU A 22 -34.95 -7.55 -20.18
CA LEU A 22 -34.78 -8.41 -18.99
C LEU A 22 -34.06 -7.78 -17.80
N ILE A 23 -33.83 -6.45 -17.80
CA ILE A 23 -33.25 -5.76 -16.65
C ILE A 23 -34.37 -5.15 -15.80
N PRO A 24 -34.61 -5.61 -14.56
CA PRO A 24 -35.58 -4.99 -13.66
C PRO A 24 -35.26 -3.50 -13.49
N GLU A 25 -36.27 -2.63 -13.59
CA GLU A 25 -36.09 -1.17 -13.51
C GLU A 25 -35.30 -0.69 -12.28
N PRO A 26 -35.39 -1.34 -11.09
CA PRO A 26 -34.53 -0.99 -9.96
C PRO A 26 -33.04 -1.11 -10.25
N VAL A 27 -32.62 -2.12 -11.01
CA VAL A 27 -31.20 -2.33 -11.39
C VAL A 27 -30.75 -1.28 -12.40
N ARG A 28 -31.62 -0.94 -13.38
CA ARG A 28 -31.37 0.19 -14.30
C ARG A 28 -31.26 1.52 -13.56
N ALA A 29 -32.10 1.75 -12.54
CA ALA A 29 -32.05 2.95 -11.73
C ALA A 29 -30.76 3.03 -10.90
N THR A 30 -30.28 1.92 -10.33
CA THR A 30 -29.00 1.85 -9.62
C THR A 30 -27.80 2.08 -10.56
N VAL A 31 -27.80 1.47 -11.75
CA VAL A 31 -26.74 1.67 -12.77
C VAL A 31 -26.72 3.12 -13.26
N ARG A 32 -27.88 3.75 -13.48
CA ARG A 32 -27.98 5.17 -13.82
C ARG A 32 -27.55 6.09 -12.67
N ALA A 33 -27.83 5.71 -11.42
CA ALA A 33 -27.43 6.47 -10.23
C ALA A 33 -25.92 6.35 -9.94
N MET A 34 -25.28 5.24 -10.33
CA MET A 34 -23.84 5.00 -10.24
C MET A 34 -23.04 5.61 -11.40
N ALA A 35 -23.71 6.21 -12.38
CA ALA A 35 -23.09 6.89 -13.50
C ALA A 35 -23.06 8.43 -13.35
N PRO A 36 -22.53 9.05 -12.28
CA PRO A 36 -21.98 10.37 -12.44
C PRO A 36 -20.62 10.26 -13.14
N ALA A 37 -20.43 11.11 -14.15
CA ALA A 37 -19.18 11.31 -14.85
C ALA A 37 -18.08 11.75 -13.86
N HIS A 38 -17.36 10.79 -13.29
CA HIS A 38 -16.15 11.05 -12.54
C HIS A 38 -14.96 10.59 -13.39
N PRO A 39 -13.97 11.46 -13.63
CA PRO A 39 -12.73 11.04 -14.28
C PRO A 39 -12.07 10.05 -13.32
N VAL A 40 -12.15 8.77 -13.66
CA VAL A 40 -11.40 7.72 -13.00
C VAL A 40 -9.94 8.10 -13.15
N ILE A 41 -9.28 8.43 -12.05
CA ILE A 41 -7.83 8.59 -12.07
C ILE A 41 -7.26 7.19 -12.25
N GLU A 42 -6.72 6.97 -13.44
CA GLU A 42 -5.87 5.84 -13.77
C GLU A 42 -4.82 5.74 -12.64
N ALA A 43 -4.66 4.58 -11.97
CA ALA A 43 -3.64 4.44 -10.92
C ALA A 43 -2.22 4.78 -11.43
N GLU A 44 -2.05 4.72 -12.75
CA GLU A 44 -0.89 5.15 -13.53
C GLU A 44 -0.65 6.66 -13.44
N GLN A 45 -1.70 7.50 -13.49
CA GLN A 45 -1.55 8.94 -13.23
C GLN A 45 -1.08 9.20 -11.80
N TYR A 46 -1.49 8.39 -10.82
CA TYR A 46 -1.00 8.56 -9.46
C TYR A 46 0.47 8.16 -9.31
N LEU A 47 0.87 7.03 -9.88
CA LEU A 47 2.25 6.52 -9.77
C LEU A 47 3.22 7.32 -10.66
N ASP A 48 2.87 7.64 -11.89
CA ASP A 48 3.69 8.48 -12.78
C ASP A 48 3.84 9.87 -12.21
N CYS A 49 2.76 10.46 -11.67
CA CYS A 49 2.89 11.75 -11.03
C CYS A 49 3.65 11.69 -9.71
N MET A 50 3.56 10.60 -8.93
CA MET A 50 4.43 10.39 -7.77
C MET A 50 5.89 10.31 -8.20
N LEU A 51 6.22 9.52 -9.22
CA LEU A 51 7.58 9.37 -9.73
C LEU A 51 8.10 10.67 -10.36
N GLU A 52 7.26 11.43 -11.06
CA GLU A 52 7.60 12.73 -11.65
C GLU A 52 7.75 13.82 -10.57
N ALA A 53 6.84 13.86 -9.59
CA ALA A 53 6.92 14.71 -8.40
C ALA A 53 8.13 14.39 -7.51
N LEU A 54 8.65 13.16 -7.59
CA LEU A 54 9.92 12.76 -6.95
C LEU A 54 11.13 12.92 -7.87
N GLY A 55 10.94 13.25 -9.14
CA GLY A 55 12.00 13.33 -10.16
C GLY A 55 12.61 11.97 -10.52
N LEU A 56 11.93 10.87 -10.21
CA LEU A 56 12.32 9.45 -10.34
C LEU A 56 11.82 8.78 -11.63
N ALA A 57 11.32 9.52 -12.62
CA ALA A 57 10.85 8.95 -13.89
C ALA A 57 11.90 8.11 -14.67
N CYS A 58 13.20 8.27 -14.38
CA CYS A 58 14.28 7.49 -15.01
C CYS A 58 14.40 6.04 -14.52
N VAL A 59 13.82 5.68 -13.38
CA VAL A 59 13.89 4.31 -12.80
C VAL A 59 13.29 3.26 -13.74
N CYS A 60 12.29 3.65 -14.52
CA CYS A 60 11.60 2.74 -15.43
C CYS A 60 12.38 2.45 -16.72
N LYS A 61 13.27 3.36 -17.16
CA LYS A 61 13.91 3.27 -18.50
C LYS A 61 15.05 2.26 -18.59
N GLU A 62 15.75 1.98 -17.49
CA GLU A 62 17.02 1.24 -17.56
C GLU A 62 16.86 -0.29 -17.46
N TYR A 63 15.70 -0.80 -17.01
CA TYR A 63 15.52 -2.23 -16.71
C TYR A 63 14.29 -2.92 -17.32
N ARG A 64 13.73 -2.41 -18.45
CA ARG A 64 12.59 -3.02 -19.16
C ARG A 64 11.38 -3.34 -18.26
N LEU A 65 10.99 -2.41 -17.38
CA LEU A 65 9.55 -2.23 -17.19
C LEU A 65 9.02 -1.74 -18.55
N PRO A 66 7.90 -2.27 -19.07
CA PRO A 66 7.38 -1.85 -20.38
C PRO A 66 7.35 -0.33 -20.44
N GLU A 67 7.78 0.24 -21.57
CA GLU A 67 7.80 1.70 -21.75
C GLU A 67 6.44 2.24 -21.31
N PHE A 68 6.41 3.10 -20.27
CA PHE A 68 5.18 3.67 -19.70
C PHE A 68 4.31 4.44 -20.73
N LYS A 69 4.82 4.63 -21.96
CA LYS A 69 4.07 5.14 -23.10
C LYS A 69 2.96 4.19 -23.59
N GLU A 70 3.04 2.89 -23.33
CA GLU A 70 2.01 1.90 -23.74
C GLU A 70 0.83 1.79 -22.75
N LEU A 71 0.91 2.47 -21.60
CA LEU A 71 -0.10 2.37 -20.56
C LEU A 71 -1.35 3.24 -20.80
N GLN A 72 -1.35 4.15 -21.78
CA GLN A 72 -2.55 4.95 -22.10
C GLN A 72 -3.80 4.11 -22.41
N ASP A 73 -3.61 2.84 -22.80
CA ASP A 73 -4.69 1.90 -23.03
C ASP A 73 -4.79 0.80 -21.94
N THR A 74 -4.12 0.94 -20.81
CA THR A 74 -4.13 -0.03 -19.70
C THR A 74 -4.86 0.54 -18.50
N TYR A 75 -5.85 -0.19 -17.98
CA TYR A 75 -6.45 0.14 -16.70
C TYR A 75 -5.75 -0.64 -15.60
N TYR A 76 -4.97 0.04 -14.77
CA TYR A 76 -4.32 -0.60 -13.61
C TYR A 76 -5.05 -0.29 -12.31
N VAL A 77 -5.45 -1.33 -11.56
CA VAL A 77 -6.05 -1.21 -10.23
C VAL A 77 -5.33 -2.12 -9.24
N THR A 78 -5.12 -1.61 -8.03
CA THR A 78 -4.40 -2.33 -6.97
C THR A 78 -5.19 -2.35 -5.67
N THR A 79 -4.96 -3.37 -4.84
CA THR A 79 -5.26 -3.31 -3.40
C THR A 79 -4.02 -2.89 -2.62
N PRO A 80 -4.17 -2.52 -1.33
CA PRO A 80 -3.08 -2.71 -0.39
C PRO A 80 -2.57 -4.16 -0.44
N ILE A 81 -1.28 -4.36 -0.19
CA ILE A 81 -0.78 -5.68 0.17
C ILE A 81 -1.05 -5.91 1.66
N TYR A 82 -1.46 -7.13 2.03
CA TYR A 82 -1.97 -7.42 3.36
C TYR A 82 -0.92 -8.06 4.26
N TYR A 83 -0.75 -7.53 5.48
CA TYR A 83 0.18 -8.09 6.47
C TYR A 83 -0.14 -9.55 6.82
N VAL A 84 0.89 -10.40 6.81
CA VAL A 84 0.78 -11.84 7.12
C VAL A 84 0.92 -12.19 8.60
N ASN A 85 0.71 -11.23 9.50
CA ASN A 85 0.67 -11.48 10.94
C ASN A 85 -0.68 -12.07 11.43
N GLY A 86 -1.68 -12.15 10.54
CA GLY A 86 -3.00 -12.70 10.85
C GLY A 86 -3.71 -13.31 9.64
N VAL A 87 -4.79 -14.06 9.90
CA VAL A 87 -5.60 -14.69 8.85
C VAL A 87 -6.46 -13.66 8.11
N PRO A 88 -6.86 -13.91 6.84
CA PRO A 88 -7.74 -13.00 6.11
C PRO A 88 -9.08 -12.80 6.82
N HIS A 89 -9.58 -11.56 6.83
CA HIS A 89 -10.86 -11.18 7.43
C HIS A 89 -11.64 -10.20 6.53
N ILE A 90 -12.83 -9.80 6.98
CA ILE A 90 -13.77 -9.00 6.16
C ILE A 90 -13.18 -7.70 5.62
N GLY A 91 -12.31 -7.02 6.37
CA GLY A 91 -11.61 -5.82 5.88
C GLY A 91 -10.78 -6.06 4.60
N HIS A 92 -10.02 -7.17 4.54
CA HIS A 92 -9.22 -7.51 3.36
C HIS A 92 -10.10 -7.85 2.16
N VAL A 93 -11.17 -8.62 2.39
CA VAL A 93 -12.15 -8.98 1.38
C VAL A 93 -12.84 -7.73 0.84
N TYR A 94 -13.21 -6.78 1.70
CA TYR A 94 -13.87 -5.54 1.31
C TYR A 94 -12.99 -4.70 0.35
N SER A 95 -11.73 -4.45 0.72
CA SER A 95 -10.81 -3.72 -0.15
C SER A 95 -10.56 -4.44 -1.48
N THR A 96 -10.40 -5.77 -1.45
CA THR A 96 -10.18 -6.57 -2.67
C THR A 96 -11.41 -6.58 -3.57
N MET A 97 -12.61 -6.66 -2.99
CA MET A 97 -13.88 -6.61 -3.72
C MET A 97 -14.05 -5.28 -4.45
N LEU A 98 -13.69 -4.14 -3.83
CA LEU A 98 -13.78 -2.84 -4.50
C LEU A 98 -12.88 -2.78 -5.74
N ALA A 99 -11.62 -3.22 -5.61
CA ALA A 99 -10.70 -3.29 -6.73
C ALA A 99 -11.16 -4.28 -7.82
N ASP A 100 -11.73 -5.43 -7.43
CA ASP A 100 -12.30 -6.40 -8.36
C ASP A 100 -13.48 -5.84 -9.16
N VAL A 101 -14.39 -5.11 -8.51
CA VAL A 101 -15.50 -4.43 -9.18
C VAL A 101 -14.99 -3.42 -10.20
N CYS A 102 -13.99 -2.62 -9.84
CA CYS A 102 -13.34 -1.68 -10.77
C CYS A 102 -12.70 -2.39 -11.96
N ALA A 103 -11.92 -3.45 -11.72
CA ALA A 103 -11.28 -4.23 -12.78
C ALA A 103 -12.30 -4.86 -13.73
N ARG A 104 -13.33 -5.50 -13.19
CA ARG A 104 -14.41 -6.10 -13.99
C ARG A 104 -15.16 -5.05 -14.79
N TRP A 105 -15.46 -3.90 -14.21
CA TRP A 105 -16.09 -2.79 -14.92
C TRP A 105 -15.23 -2.28 -16.07
N ALA A 106 -13.92 -2.08 -15.85
CA ALA A 106 -13.00 -1.67 -16.89
C ALA A 106 -12.95 -2.69 -18.04
N ARG A 107 -12.90 -3.99 -17.73
CA ARG A 107 -12.94 -5.08 -18.72
C ARG A 107 -14.26 -5.08 -19.51
N LEU A 108 -15.39 -4.91 -18.83
CA LEU A 108 -16.72 -4.88 -19.46
C LEU A 108 -16.91 -3.68 -20.39
N ARG A 109 -16.36 -2.52 -20.03
CA ARG A 109 -16.43 -1.32 -20.87
C ARG A 109 -15.68 -1.50 -22.19
N GLY A 110 -14.65 -2.35 -22.23
CA GLY A 110 -13.88 -2.64 -23.44
C GLY A 110 -13.18 -1.42 -24.06
N ILE A 111 -12.98 -0.35 -23.28
CA ILE A 111 -12.30 0.87 -23.74
C ILE A 111 -10.78 0.84 -23.50
N TYR A 112 -10.32 -0.11 -22.70
CA TYR A 112 -8.91 -0.33 -22.38
C TYR A 112 -8.43 -1.56 -23.16
N THR A 113 -7.26 -1.48 -23.78
CA THR A 113 -6.57 -2.61 -24.43
C THR A 113 -6.20 -3.67 -23.40
N ASN A 114 -5.76 -3.26 -22.21
CA ASN A 114 -5.42 -4.15 -21.11
C ASN A 114 -6.10 -3.71 -19.82
N VAL A 115 -6.43 -4.68 -18.96
CA VAL A 115 -6.84 -4.41 -17.59
C VAL A 115 -6.00 -5.27 -16.67
N VAL A 116 -5.32 -4.63 -15.73
CA VAL A 116 -4.46 -5.29 -14.76
C VAL A 116 -5.03 -5.02 -13.36
N PHE A 117 -5.24 -6.09 -12.61
CA PHE A 117 -5.66 -6.06 -11.22
C PHE A 117 -4.63 -6.78 -10.36
N GLN A 118 -3.93 -6.03 -9.49
CA GLN A 118 -2.94 -6.59 -8.57
C GLN A 118 -3.42 -6.57 -7.11
N THR A 119 -3.24 -7.69 -6.42
CA THR A 119 -3.37 -7.81 -4.96
C THR A 119 -2.16 -8.57 -4.41
N GLY A 120 -2.05 -8.77 -3.10
CA GLY A 120 -0.92 -9.50 -2.54
C GLY A 120 -0.75 -9.42 -1.04
N THR A 121 0.42 -9.86 -0.58
CA THR A 121 0.78 -9.96 0.84
C THR A 121 2.06 -9.22 1.18
N ASP A 122 2.01 -8.51 2.31
CA ASP A 122 3.13 -7.86 2.95
C ASP A 122 3.72 -8.80 4.02
N GLU A 123 4.98 -9.16 3.84
CA GLU A 123 5.56 -10.35 4.43
C GLU A 123 6.77 -10.07 5.30
N HIS A 124 7.30 -8.86 5.34
CA HIS A 124 8.48 -8.50 6.12
C HIS A 124 8.12 -7.74 7.41
N GLY A 125 9.12 -7.43 8.22
CA GLY A 125 8.98 -6.52 9.36
C GLY A 125 8.88 -7.20 10.72
N GLN A 126 8.90 -6.36 11.76
CA GLN A 126 9.01 -6.80 13.16
C GLN A 126 7.76 -7.57 13.60
N LYS A 127 6.56 -7.12 13.24
CA LYS A 127 5.32 -7.84 13.59
C LYS A 127 5.26 -9.25 13.01
N VAL A 128 5.69 -9.46 11.77
CA VAL A 128 5.73 -10.80 11.17
C VAL A 128 6.75 -11.67 11.90
N GLN A 129 7.93 -11.12 12.19
CA GLN A 129 8.96 -11.81 12.96
C GLN A 129 8.45 -12.26 14.34
N GLN A 130 7.88 -11.33 15.12
CA GLN A 130 7.36 -11.61 16.46
C GLN A 130 6.22 -12.64 16.44
N THR A 131 5.35 -12.58 15.43
CA THR A 131 4.26 -13.55 15.28
C THR A 131 4.80 -14.96 15.00
N ALA A 132 5.87 -15.07 14.21
CA ALA A 132 6.50 -16.34 13.90
C ALA A 132 7.25 -16.90 15.11
N GLU A 133 8.01 -16.06 15.83
CA GLU A 133 8.67 -16.39 17.09
C GLU A 133 7.68 -16.90 18.14
N GLY A 134 6.54 -16.21 18.31
CA GLY A 134 5.47 -16.63 19.21
C GLY A 134 4.82 -17.98 18.85
N LYS A 135 4.99 -18.43 17.62
CA LYS A 135 4.55 -19.75 17.13
C LYS A 135 5.68 -20.78 17.06
N GLY A 136 6.93 -20.38 17.34
CA GLY A 136 8.10 -21.24 17.24
C GLY A 136 8.45 -21.67 15.82
N ILE A 137 8.09 -20.88 14.80
CA ILE A 137 8.36 -21.16 13.38
C ILE A 137 9.20 -20.05 12.75
N HIS A 138 9.80 -20.33 11.60
CA HIS A 138 10.56 -19.32 10.85
C HIS A 138 9.61 -18.27 10.23
N PRO A 139 9.95 -16.96 10.19
CA PRO A 139 9.08 -15.93 9.60
C PRO A 139 8.66 -16.21 8.15
N LYS A 140 9.55 -16.74 7.33
CA LYS A 140 9.23 -17.21 5.96
C LYS A 140 8.14 -18.29 5.94
N GLU A 141 8.17 -19.21 6.90
CA GLU A 141 7.16 -20.28 7.00
C GLU A 141 5.79 -19.70 7.35
N LEU A 142 5.75 -18.75 8.31
CA LEU A 142 4.52 -18.01 8.62
C LEU A 142 3.98 -17.28 7.38
N ALA A 143 4.85 -16.55 6.68
CA ALA A 143 4.49 -15.82 5.47
C ALA A 143 3.94 -16.75 4.38
N ASP A 144 4.59 -17.88 4.12
CA ASP A 144 4.12 -18.89 3.16
C ASP A 144 2.74 -19.45 3.53
N GLN A 145 2.52 -19.80 4.81
CA GLN A 145 1.25 -20.33 5.28
C GLN A 145 0.11 -19.32 5.18
N ILE A 146 0.32 -18.10 5.67
CA ILE A 146 -0.72 -17.06 5.71
C ILE A 146 -0.98 -16.51 4.31
N SER A 147 0.05 -16.31 3.48
CA SER A 147 -0.14 -15.88 2.08
C SER A 147 -0.98 -16.88 1.29
N ALA A 148 -0.74 -18.19 1.46
CA ALA A 148 -1.58 -19.23 0.87
C ALA A 148 -3.05 -19.14 1.35
N GLN A 149 -3.31 -18.77 2.60
CA GLN A 149 -4.67 -18.56 3.11
C GLN A 149 -5.35 -17.33 2.49
N PHE A 150 -4.63 -16.21 2.32
CA PHE A 150 -5.14 -15.04 1.59
C PHE A 150 -5.51 -15.41 0.15
N LYS A 151 -4.61 -16.10 -0.55
CA LYS A 151 -4.85 -16.54 -1.91
C LYS A 151 -6.07 -17.47 -2.00
N ALA A 152 -6.15 -18.48 -1.13
CA ALA A 152 -7.30 -19.40 -1.09
C ALA A 152 -8.62 -18.67 -0.74
N CYS A 153 -8.58 -17.67 0.13
CA CYS A 153 -9.73 -16.83 0.43
C CYS A 153 -10.20 -16.07 -0.82
N PHE A 154 -9.29 -15.37 -1.50
CA PHE A 154 -9.62 -14.59 -2.69
C PHE A 154 -10.06 -15.46 -3.87
N ASP A 155 -9.46 -16.65 -4.02
CA ASP A 155 -9.90 -17.66 -5.00
C ASP A 155 -11.33 -18.16 -4.69
N ALA A 156 -11.68 -18.34 -3.42
CA ALA A 156 -13.02 -18.75 -3.00
C ALA A 156 -14.09 -17.65 -3.19
N PHE A 157 -13.68 -16.37 -3.20
CA PHE A 157 -14.51 -15.24 -3.62
C PHE A 157 -14.48 -15.02 -5.13
N GLU A 158 -13.72 -15.80 -5.89
CA GLU A 158 -13.61 -15.70 -7.35
C GLU A 158 -13.19 -14.30 -7.82
N PHE A 159 -12.31 -13.63 -7.06
CA PHE A 159 -11.75 -12.35 -7.47
C PHE A 159 -10.87 -12.53 -8.72
N SER A 160 -10.95 -11.57 -9.63
CA SER A 160 -10.35 -11.59 -10.97
C SER A 160 -9.01 -10.86 -11.02
N TYR A 161 -8.18 -11.03 -9.99
CA TYR A 161 -6.85 -10.44 -9.96
C TYR A 161 -5.93 -11.14 -10.98
N ASP A 162 -5.13 -10.36 -11.69
CA ASP A 162 -4.15 -10.84 -12.68
C ASP A 162 -2.82 -11.20 -12.00
N ARG A 163 -2.50 -10.54 -10.88
CA ARG A 163 -1.28 -10.78 -10.12
C ARG A 163 -1.54 -10.79 -8.61
N PHE A 164 -1.07 -11.87 -7.97
CA PHE A 164 -0.94 -11.96 -6.51
C PHE A 164 0.54 -11.81 -6.16
N ILE A 165 0.97 -10.63 -5.73
CA ILE A 165 2.37 -10.35 -5.38
C ILE A 165 2.68 -10.75 -3.95
N ARG A 166 3.89 -11.25 -3.70
CA ARG A 166 4.44 -11.43 -2.36
C ARG A 166 5.67 -10.57 -2.23
N THR A 167 5.83 -9.85 -1.13
CA THR A 167 7.06 -9.05 -0.94
C THR A 167 8.33 -9.91 -0.80
N THR A 168 8.18 -11.21 -0.53
CA THR A 168 9.29 -12.19 -0.60
C THR A 168 9.63 -12.66 -2.03
N ASP A 169 8.89 -12.23 -3.05
CA ASP A 169 9.19 -12.56 -4.45
C ASP A 169 10.51 -11.92 -4.90
N ALA A 170 11.30 -12.67 -5.67
CA ALA A 170 12.63 -12.24 -6.09
C ALA A 170 12.62 -11.00 -7.01
N ASP A 171 11.54 -10.76 -7.76
CA ASP A 171 11.39 -9.58 -8.60
C ASP A 171 10.97 -8.33 -7.81
N HIS A 172 10.23 -8.50 -6.71
CA HIS A 172 9.96 -7.42 -5.75
C HIS A 172 11.26 -6.93 -5.10
N LEU A 173 12.10 -7.85 -4.60
CA LEU A 173 13.41 -7.51 -4.03
C LEU A 173 14.27 -6.67 -5.00
N LYS A 174 14.35 -7.11 -6.26
CA LYS A 174 15.09 -6.37 -7.30
C LYS A 174 14.52 -4.97 -7.50
N THR A 175 13.19 -4.84 -7.54
CA THR A 175 12.51 -3.54 -7.68
C THR A 175 12.82 -2.60 -6.50
N VAL A 176 12.78 -3.10 -5.27
CA VAL A 176 13.11 -2.32 -4.06
C VAL A 176 14.57 -1.87 -4.08
N HIS A 177 15.51 -2.76 -4.41
CA HIS A 177 16.92 -2.42 -4.53
C HIS A 177 17.19 -1.37 -5.60
N ASN A 178 16.50 -1.45 -6.75
CA ASN A 178 16.61 -0.46 -7.81
C ASN A 178 16.09 0.92 -7.37
N LEU A 179 14.93 0.96 -6.69
CA LEU A 179 14.40 2.20 -6.14
C LEU A 179 15.37 2.80 -5.12
N TRP A 180 15.91 1.99 -4.22
CA TRP A 180 16.89 2.41 -3.24
C TRP A 180 18.13 3.04 -3.89
N ASN A 181 18.74 2.34 -4.84
CA ASN A 181 19.95 2.80 -5.54
C ASN A 181 19.68 4.12 -6.26
N THR A 182 18.52 4.25 -6.91
CA THR A 182 18.15 5.51 -7.58
C THR A 182 18.02 6.67 -6.59
N LEU A 183 17.35 6.44 -5.46
CA LEU A 183 17.20 7.46 -4.42
C LEU A 183 18.57 7.86 -3.85
N GLN A 184 19.48 6.90 -3.70
CA GLN A 184 20.85 7.13 -3.25
C GLN A 184 21.68 7.93 -4.27
N GLU A 185 21.65 7.55 -5.54
CA GLU A 185 22.34 8.24 -6.65
C GLU A 185 21.88 9.70 -6.79
N LYS A 186 20.62 9.98 -6.49
CA LYS A 186 20.07 11.34 -6.48
C LYS A 186 20.38 12.12 -5.21
N GLY A 187 21.12 11.54 -4.27
CA GLY A 187 21.44 12.15 -2.98
C GLY A 187 20.21 12.40 -2.12
N LEU A 188 19.11 11.66 -2.34
CA LEU A 188 17.86 11.74 -1.56
C LEU A 188 17.87 10.86 -0.31
N ILE A 189 18.88 9.99 -0.19
CA ILE A 189 19.14 9.18 1.01
C ILE A 189 20.36 9.76 1.74
N HIS A 190 20.26 9.88 3.05
CA HIS A 190 21.40 10.18 3.93
C HIS A 190 21.38 9.30 5.18
N LYS A 191 22.52 9.11 5.84
CA LYS A 191 22.56 8.47 7.16
C LYS A 191 22.43 9.54 8.22
N ASP A 192 21.57 9.30 9.19
CA ASP A 192 21.41 10.16 10.36
C ASP A 192 21.25 9.32 11.62
N LYS A 193 21.53 9.92 12.77
CA LYS A 193 21.22 9.34 14.07
C LYS A 193 19.88 9.88 14.51
N TYR A 194 18.88 9.01 14.52
CA TYR A 194 17.55 9.36 14.98
C TYR A 194 17.43 9.03 16.46
N GLU A 195 17.22 10.07 17.28
CA GLU A 195 16.82 9.92 18.68
C GLU A 195 15.34 10.35 18.81
N GLY A 196 14.47 9.43 19.21
CA GLY A 196 13.04 9.74 19.34
C GLY A 196 12.22 8.66 20.04
N TRP A 197 10.93 8.96 20.24
CA TRP A 197 9.99 7.99 20.80
C TRP A 197 9.46 7.07 19.70
N TYR A 198 9.48 5.77 19.95
CA TYR A 198 8.98 4.75 19.04
C TYR A 198 7.88 3.94 19.71
N CYS A 199 6.73 3.82 19.04
CA CYS A 199 5.66 2.92 19.46
C CYS A 199 5.86 1.58 18.77
N VAL A 200 6.29 0.56 19.52
CA VAL A 200 6.55 -0.79 18.98
C VAL A 200 5.28 -1.40 18.37
N SER A 201 4.13 -1.18 19.00
CA SER A 201 2.85 -1.72 18.54
C SER A 201 2.37 -1.09 17.22
N ASP A 202 2.64 0.19 17.00
CA ASP A 202 2.24 0.92 15.79
C ASP A 202 3.34 0.88 14.71
N GLU A 203 4.53 0.38 15.05
CA GLU A 203 5.76 0.41 14.24
C GLU A 203 6.16 1.80 13.73
N ALA A 204 5.71 2.84 14.44
CA ALA A 204 5.82 4.23 14.02
C ALA A 204 6.58 5.09 15.05
N PHE A 205 7.29 6.09 14.52
CA PHE A 205 7.90 7.14 15.34
C PHE A 205 6.84 8.15 15.78
N VAL A 206 6.97 8.58 17.03
CA VAL A 206 6.05 9.50 17.69
C VAL A 206 6.83 10.75 18.08
N THR A 207 6.28 11.91 17.74
CA THR A 207 6.89 13.18 18.15
C THR A 207 6.80 13.35 19.68
N ASP A 208 7.66 14.17 20.28
CA ASP A 208 7.58 14.46 21.73
C ASP A 208 6.21 14.97 22.17
N ARG A 209 5.50 15.70 21.30
CA ARG A 209 4.13 16.19 21.56
C ARG A 209 3.08 15.08 21.55
N GLY A 210 3.37 13.98 20.86
CA GLY A 210 2.50 12.80 20.78
C GLY A 210 2.73 11.82 21.94
N VAL A 211 3.57 12.17 22.92
CA VAL A 211 3.92 11.31 24.05
C VAL A 211 3.54 11.99 25.37
N THR A 212 2.91 11.23 26.26
CA THR A 212 2.54 11.67 27.61
C THR A 212 2.93 10.63 28.65
N ASP A 213 2.92 11.02 29.92
CA ASP A 213 3.04 10.06 31.03
C ASP A 213 1.74 9.27 31.16
N GLY A 214 1.87 7.95 31.29
CA GLY A 214 0.75 7.05 31.45
C GLY A 214 1.13 5.78 32.21
N MET A 215 0.24 4.81 32.20
CA MET A 215 0.51 3.49 32.76
C MET A 215 0.18 2.41 31.75
N PHE A 216 1.08 1.45 31.61
CA PHE A 216 0.87 0.25 30.82
C PHE A 216 1.14 -0.97 31.71
N GLU A 217 0.20 -1.90 31.78
CA GLU A 217 0.27 -3.09 32.66
C GLU A 217 0.60 -2.78 34.13
N GLY A 218 0.05 -1.67 34.65
CA GLY A 218 0.24 -1.26 36.05
C GLY A 218 1.61 -0.64 36.36
N LYS A 219 2.46 -0.41 35.36
CA LYS A 219 3.74 0.29 35.52
C LYS A 219 3.70 1.70 34.91
N PRO A 220 4.25 2.72 35.60
CA PRO A 220 4.42 4.05 35.01
C PRO A 220 5.34 3.98 33.80
N CYS A 221 4.89 4.50 32.66
CA CYS A 221 5.68 4.56 31.43
C CYS A 221 5.23 5.73 30.56
N LYS A 222 6.01 6.02 29.50
CA LYS A 222 5.56 6.96 28.46
C LYS A 222 4.63 6.23 27.49
N VAL A 223 3.54 6.88 27.12
CA VAL A 223 2.53 6.35 26.21
C VAL A 223 2.19 7.34 25.10
N THR A 224 1.73 6.84 23.96
CA THR A 224 1.18 7.67 22.88
C THR A 224 -0.09 8.39 23.35
N VAL A 225 -0.25 9.66 23.02
CA VAL A 225 -1.46 10.43 23.32
C VAL A 225 -2.70 9.84 22.63
N GLU A 226 -2.55 9.30 21.42
CA GLU A 226 -3.68 8.85 20.60
C GLU A 226 -4.20 7.47 20.99
N SER A 227 -3.31 6.50 21.21
CA SER A 227 -3.68 5.08 21.39
C SER A 227 -3.36 4.52 22.79
N ASN A 228 -2.81 5.35 23.69
CA ASN A 228 -2.34 4.97 25.03
C ASN A 228 -1.42 3.73 25.03
N ARG A 229 -0.62 3.57 23.96
CA ARG A 229 0.33 2.47 23.78
C ARG A 229 1.72 2.88 24.28
N PRO A 230 2.50 1.96 24.86
CA PRO A 230 3.80 2.28 25.42
C PRO A 230 4.78 2.70 24.34
N VAL A 231 5.58 3.73 24.64
CA VAL A 231 6.66 4.19 23.76
C VAL A 231 8.02 4.01 24.44
N ILE A 232 9.02 3.72 23.63
CA ILE A 232 10.42 3.60 24.07
C ILE A 232 11.25 4.68 23.39
N ARG A 233 12.23 5.23 24.10
CA ARG A 233 13.21 6.13 23.51
C ARG A 233 14.26 5.28 22.80
N ILE A 234 14.46 5.55 21.52
CA ILE A 234 15.40 4.83 20.67
C ILE A 234 16.38 5.86 20.12
N GLU A 235 17.68 5.55 20.25
CA GLU A 235 18.74 6.19 19.47
C GLU A 235 19.25 5.14 18.48
N GLU A 236 19.01 5.38 17.19
CA GLU A 236 19.44 4.49 16.11
C GLU A 236 20.04 5.31 14.98
N GLU A 237 21.23 4.91 14.55
CA GLU A 237 21.72 5.31 13.23
C GLU A 237 20.90 4.58 12.18
N GLY A 238 20.52 5.26 11.11
CA GLY A 238 19.77 4.68 10.02
C GLY A 238 19.73 5.56 8.80
N TYR A 239 19.31 4.98 7.68
CA TYR A 239 19.08 5.70 6.44
C TYR A 239 17.76 6.46 6.49
N MET A 240 17.83 7.73 6.09
CA MET A 240 16.74 8.70 6.04
C MET A 240 16.51 9.15 4.60
N PHE A 241 15.25 9.19 4.18
CA PHE A 241 14.81 9.80 2.93
C PHE A 241 14.47 11.27 3.16
N LYS A 242 14.95 12.15 2.28
CA LYS A 242 14.79 13.61 2.33
C LYS A 242 13.37 14.11 2.00
N LEU A 243 12.36 13.51 2.63
CA LEU A 243 10.94 13.82 2.43
C LEU A 243 10.63 15.30 2.71
N SER A 244 11.36 15.94 3.63
CA SER A 244 11.19 17.37 3.95
C SER A 244 11.31 18.29 2.74
N GLN A 245 12.10 17.90 1.72
CA GLN A 245 12.34 18.70 0.51
C GLN A 245 11.18 18.66 -0.50
N PHE A 246 10.21 17.76 -0.31
CA PHE A 246 9.12 17.54 -1.26
C PHE A 246 7.81 18.24 -0.89
N GLY A 247 7.75 18.92 0.27
CA GLY A 247 6.50 19.52 0.77
C GLY A 247 5.80 20.44 -0.24
N ASP A 248 6.53 21.42 -0.79
CA ASP A 248 5.96 22.38 -1.75
C ASP A 248 5.53 21.70 -3.07
N ARG A 249 6.34 20.75 -3.56
CA ARG A 249 6.04 20.00 -4.79
C ARG A 249 4.77 19.14 -4.63
N LEU A 250 4.61 18.51 -3.48
CA LEU A 250 3.42 17.70 -3.17
C LEU A 250 2.17 18.59 -3.04
N ILE A 251 2.28 19.75 -2.38
CA ILE A 251 1.17 20.71 -2.27
C ILE A 251 0.75 21.22 -3.66
N ASP A 252 1.71 21.61 -4.50
CA ASP A 252 1.46 22.07 -5.86
C ASP A 252 0.76 20.99 -6.69
N PHE A 253 1.24 19.74 -6.61
CA PHE A 253 0.62 18.59 -7.26
C PHE A 253 -0.84 18.39 -6.83
N PHE A 254 -1.11 18.24 -5.53
CA PHE A 254 -2.48 18.03 -5.06
C PHE A 254 -3.40 19.24 -5.29
N THR A 255 -2.86 20.44 -5.44
CA THR A 255 -3.65 21.64 -5.78
C THR A 255 -4.03 21.66 -7.26
N LYS A 256 -3.13 21.24 -8.15
CA LYS A 256 -3.37 21.16 -9.60
C LYS A 256 -4.27 19.99 -9.99
N HIS A 257 -4.33 18.95 -9.17
CA HIS A 257 -5.12 17.74 -9.42
C HIS A 257 -6.13 17.48 -8.29
N PRO A 258 -7.28 18.20 -8.26
CA PRO A 258 -8.18 18.26 -7.10
C PRO A 258 -8.95 16.96 -6.77
N ASN A 259 -8.91 15.95 -7.64
CA ASN A 259 -9.69 14.73 -7.50
C ASN A 259 -8.85 13.47 -7.32
N VAL A 260 -7.51 13.59 -7.23
CA VAL A 260 -6.58 12.44 -7.19
C VAL A 260 -6.82 11.52 -6.00
N ILE A 261 -7.29 12.08 -4.89
CA ILE A 261 -7.67 11.33 -3.69
C ILE A 261 -9.16 11.52 -3.43
N GLU A 262 -9.88 10.42 -3.44
CA GLU A 262 -11.29 10.38 -3.08
C GLU A 262 -11.52 9.72 -1.71
N PRO A 263 -12.49 10.22 -0.92
CA PRO A 263 -13.29 11.44 -1.17
C PRO A 263 -12.46 12.73 -0.95
N ALA A 264 -12.84 13.82 -1.62
CA ALA A 264 -12.06 15.07 -1.67
C ALA A 264 -11.68 15.68 -0.30
N PHE A 265 -12.40 15.37 0.78
CA PHE A 265 -12.01 15.81 2.11
C PHE A 265 -10.71 15.16 2.61
N ARG A 266 -10.43 13.92 2.22
CA ARG A 266 -9.17 13.22 2.53
C ARG A 266 -7.98 13.90 1.85
N GLN A 267 -8.14 14.35 0.61
CA GLN A 267 -7.11 15.15 -0.06
C GLN A 267 -6.82 16.45 0.70
N ARG A 268 -7.87 17.13 1.18
CA ARG A 268 -7.71 18.35 1.99
C ARG A 268 -6.99 18.08 3.31
N GLU A 269 -7.26 16.96 3.97
CA GLU A 269 -6.53 16.52 5.17
C GLU A 269 -5.04 16.31 4.88
N ILE A 270 -4.71 15.64 3.77
CA ILE A 270 -3.32 15.41 3.34
C ILE A 270 -2.60 16.74 3.03
N ILE A 271 -3.22 17.64 2.27
CA ILE A 271 -2.66 18.97 2.01
C ILE A 271 -2.45 19.75 3.31
N ALA A 272 -3.41 19.71 4.23
CA ALA A 272 -3.31 20.38 5.52
C ALA A 272 -2.20 19.79 6.40
N PHE A 273 -1.97 18.48 6.31
CA PHE A 273 -0.86 17.80 6.99
C PHE A 273 0.49 18.25 6.41
N ILE A 274 0.66 18.22 5.08
CA ILE A 274 1.92 18.61 4.42
C ILE A 274 2.27 20.09 4.73
N LYS A 275 1.27 20.97 4.77
CA LYS A 275 1.44 22.40 5.14
C LYS A 275 1.99 22.64 6.55
N ARG A 276 1.92 21.65 7.45
CA ARG A 276 2.55 21.75 8.79
C ARG A 276 4.06 21.52 8.76
N GLY A 277 4.60 21.10 7.61
CA GLY A 277 6.01 20.76 7.42
C GLY A 277 6.22 19.25 7.45
N LEU A 278 6.97 18.73 6.49
CA LEU A 278 7.40 17.34 6.42
C LEU A 278 8.78 17.18 7.07
N ARG A 279 8.97 16.05 7.75
CA ARG A 279 10.29 15.63 8.27
C ARG A 279 10.85 14.54 7.37
N ASP A 280 12.16 14.36 7.42
CA ASP A 280 12.81 13.24 6.75
C ASP A 280 12.32 11.91 7.34
N LEU A 281 12.18 10.92 6.47
CA LEU A 281 11.55 9.65 6.78
C LEU A 281 12.61 8.56 6.97
N SER A 282 12.56 7.81 8.07
CA SER A 282 13.49 6.69 8.28
C SER A 282 13.10 5.47 7.44
N ILE A 283 13.94 5.15 6.45
CA ILE A 283 13.72 4.09 5.43
C ILE A 283 14.55 2.82 5.68
N SER A 284 15.27 2.74 6.80
CA SER A 284 15.92 1.50 7.23
C SER A 284 15.77 1.25 8.73
N ARG A 285 16.04 0.03 9.16
CA ARG A 285 16.18 -0.36 10.56
C ARG A 285 17.46 -1.20 10.75
N PRO A 286 18.12 -1.15 11.91
CA PRO A 286 19.24 -2.04 12.21
C PRO A 286 18.79 -3.50 12.21
N LYS A 287 19.54 -4.36 11.52
CA LYS A 287 19.29 -5.80 11.44
C LYS A 287 19.38 -6.50 12.79
N ALA A 288 20.13 -5.92 13.74
CA ALA A 288 20.19 -6.37 15.12
C ALA A 288 18.81 -6.35 15.83
N LYS A 289 17.85 -5.55 15.35
CA LYS A 289 16.48 -5.48 15.87
C LYS A 289 15.46 -6.20 15.00
N ILE A 290 15.61 -6.08 13.68
CA ILE A 290 14.70 -6.68 12.71
C ILE A 290 15.52 -7.53 11.77
N THR A 291 15.46 -8.84 11.98
CA THR A 291 16.20 -9.81 11.15
C THR A 291 15.41 -10.21 9.91
N TRP A 292 14.07 -10.06 9.95
CA TRP A 292 13.17 -10.40 8.86
C TRP A 292 12.81 -9.18 8.01
N GLY A 293 13.65 -8.89 7.01
CA GLY A 293 13.49 -7.76 6.09
C GLY A 293 14.42 -7.86 4.89
N LEU A 294 14.23 -6.97 3.92
CA LEU A 294 15.11 -6.88 2.76
C LEU A 294 16.41 -6.16 3.14
N PRO A 295 17.60 -6.68 2.81
CA PRO A 295 18.85 -6.00 3.14
C PRO A 295 18.96 -4.68 2.36
N VAL A 296 19.56 -3.67 2.98
CA VAL A 296 19.91 -2.42 2.29
C VAL A 296 21.03 -2.71 1.28
N PRO A 297 20.92 -2.27 0.01
CA PRO A 297 22.01 -2.41 -0.97
C PRO A 297 23.33 -1.81 -0.46
N GLY A 298 24.36 -2.65 -0.33
CA GLY A 298 25.69 -2.24 0.12
C GLY A 298 25.85 -2.08 1.64
N ASP A 299 24.84 -2.39 2.44
CA ASP A 299 24.91 -2.36 3.92
C ASP A 299 24.05 -3.47 4.53
N ASP A 300 24.68 -4.62 4.81
CA ASP A 300 23.99 -5.81 5.35
C ASP A 300 23.62 -5.69 6.84
N ASP A 301 24.06 -4.62 7.52
CA ASP A 301 23.72 -4.35 8.93
C ASP A 301 22.36 -3.62 9.05
N HIS A 302 21.78 -3.21 7.92
CA HIS A 302 20.48 -2.57 7.84
C HIS A 302 19.49 -3.37 6.98
N VAL A 303 18.23 -3.34 7.39
CA VAL A 303 17.10 -3.79 6.59
C VAL A 303 16.28 -2.59 6.12
N VAL A 304 15.77 -2.65 4.90
CA VAL A 304 14.82 -1.67 4.36
C VAL A 304 13.55 -1.70 5.21
N SER A 305 13.06 -0.53 5.60
CA SER A 305 11.81 -0.40 6.33
C SER A 305 10.64 -0.92 5.50
N VAL A 306 9.71 -1.61 6.16
CA VAL A 306 8.38 -1.94 5.61
C VAL A 306 7.57 -0.67 5.38
#